data_AF-A0A7C8CM76-F1
#
_entry.id   AF-A0A7C8CM76-F1
#
_cell.length_a   1.000
_cell.length_b   1.000
_cell.length_c   1.000
_cell.angle_alpha   90.00
_cell.angle_beta   90.00
_cell.angle_gamma   90.00
#
_symmetry.space_group_name_H-M   'P 1'
#
loop_
_entity.id
_entity.type
_entity.pdbx_description
1 polymer ?
#
loop_
_entity_poly.entity_id
_entity_poly.type
_entity_poly.pdbx_seq_one_letter_code
_entity_poly.pdbx_strand_id
1 'polypeptide(L)' 'TAQGYDAAILVTAHKACLQIDWEKLAANMRTPLLYDGRRVLDLNDLTEKGWICHAVGKPNGL' A
#
# COMPACT_ATOMS: atom_id res chain seq x y z
N THR A 1 11.95 10.00 -5.58
CA THR A 1 11.82 9.17 -4.36
C THR A 1 10.45 9.45 -3.74
N ALA A 2 9.95 8.62 -2.82
CA ALA A 2 8.66 8.84 -2.14
C ALA A 2 8.80 9.64 -0.82
N GLN A 3 9.96 10.28 -0.63
CA GLN A 3 10.30 11.03 0.57
C GLN A 3 9.27 12.12 0.85
N GLY A 4 8.67 12.08 2.05
CA GLY A 4 7.70 13.07 2.49
C GLY A 4 6.24 12.78 2.11
N TYR A 5 5.96 11.71 1.37
CA TYR A 5 4.59 11.30 1.07
C TYR A 5 3.95 10.55 2.24
N ASP A 6 2.63 10.67 2.37
CA ASP A 6 1.85 10.07 3.46
C ASP A 6 0.98 8.89 3.04
N ALA A 7 0.74 8.74 1.74
CA ALA A 7 -0.15 7.70 1.24
C ALA A 7 0.25 7.23 -0.16
N ALA A 8 0.00 5.95 -0.41
CA ALA A 8 -0.04 5.33 -1.73
C ALA A 8 -1.46 4.81 -1.99
N ILE A 9 -1.97 5.01 -3.21
CA ILE A 9 -3.32 4.56 -3.60
C ILE A 9 -3.17 3.73 -4.87
N LEU A 10 -3.58 2.46 -4.81
CA LEU A 10 -3.61 1.61 -6.00
C LEU A 10 -4.90 1.87 -6.80
N VAL A 11 -4.78 2.63 -7.88
CA VAL A 11 -5.92 3.00 -8.75
C VAL A 11 -6.11 2.04 -9.92
N THR A 12 -5.04 1.41 -10.40
CA THR A 12 -5.09 0.45 -11.52
C THR A 12 -4.27 -0.79 -11.19
N ALA A 13 -4.72 -1.96 -11.65
CA ALA A 13 -4.06 -3.25 -11.42
C ALA A 13 -3.07 -3.60 -12.55
N HIS A 14 -2.34 -2.61 -13.07
CA HIS A 14 -1.31 -2.88 -14.07
C HIS A 14 -0.13 -3.63 -13.45
N LYS A 15 0.47 -4.54 -14.21
CA LYS A 15 1.59 -5.39 -13.74
C LYS A 15 2.72 -4.58 -13.09
N ALA A 16 3.04 -3.42 -13.64
CA ALA A 16 4.05 -2.52 -13.08
C ALA A 16 3.72 -2.04 -11.66
N CYS A 17 2.43 -1.81 -11.34
CA CYS A 17 1.99 -1.40 -10.01
C CYS A 17 2.01 -2.58 -9.02
N LEU A 18 1.71 -3.79 -9.49
CA LEU A 18 1.72 -5.00 -8.65
C LEU A 18 3.16 -5.44 -8.29
N GLN A 19 4.13 -5.12 -9.14
CA GLN A 19 5.54 -5.51 -8.98
C GLN A 19 6.40 -4.42 -8.33
N ILE A 20 5.79 -3.38 -7.75
CA ILE A 20 6.52 -2.38 -6.98
C ILE A 20 7.25 -3.08 -5.82
N ASP A 21 8.47 -2.63 -5.53
CA ASP A 21 9.17 -2.96 -4.30
C ASP A 21 8.52 -2.20 -3.13
N TRP A 22 7.45 -2.81 -2.60
CA TRP A 22 6.60 -2.20 -1.59
C TRP A 22 7.32 -1.99 -0.26
N GLU A 23 8.30 -2.81 0.08
CA GLU A 23 9.12 -2.66 1.29
C GLU A 23 10.02 -1.43 1.17
N LYS A 24 10.76 -1.32 0.07
CA LYS A 24 11.60 -0.15 -0.19
C LYS A 24 10.77 1.13 -0.31
N LEU A 25 9.57 1.05 -0.87
CA LEU A 25 8.67 2.20 -0.95
C LEU A 25 8.25 2.66 0.45
N ALA A 26 7.78 1.74 1.31
CA ALA A 26 7.41 2.05 2.70
C ALA A 26 8.54 2.74 3.47
N ALA A 27 9.76 2.21 3.35
CA ALA A 27 10.95 2.75 4.03
C ALA A 27 11.28 4.21 3.64
N ASN A 28 10.75 4.70 2.52
CA ASN A 28 10.95 6.07 2.04
C ASN A 28 9.75 6.99 2.30
N MET A 29 8.63 6.50 2.84
CA MET A 29 7.45 7.32 3.12
C MET A 29 7.59 8.06 4.45
N ARG A 30 6.96 9.25 4.58
CA ARG A 30 6.76 9.89 5.90
C ARG A 30 5.70 9.13 6.70
N THR A 31 4.65 8.68 6.03
CA THR A 31 3.62 7.81 6.60
C THR A 31 3.31 6.74 5.55
N PRO A 32 3.53 5.45 5.84
CA PRO A 32 3.30 4.38 4.87
C PRO A 32 1.82 3.94 4.90
N LEU A 33 0.89 4.84 4.53
CA LEU A 33 -0.53 4.50 4.37
C LEU A 33 -0.76 3.92 2.96
N LEU A 34 -1.45 2.79 2.85
CA LEU A 34 -1.80 2.19 1.57
C LEU A 34 -3.31 1.99 1.46
N TYR A 35 -3.89 2.46 0.36
CA TYR A 35 -5.27 2.18 -0.01
C TYR A 35 -5.34 1.34 -1.28
N ASP A 36 -5.78 0.09 -1.16
CA ASP A 36 -6.01 -0.78 -2.31
C ASP A 36 -7.41 -0.55 -2.90
N GLY A 37 -7.47 0.29 -3.94
CA GLY A 37 -8.69 0.59 -4.69
C GLY A 37 -9.15 -0.53 -5.63
N ARG A 38 -8.33 -1.58 -5.84
CA ARG A 38 -8.59 -2.67 -6.79
C ARG A 38 -8.76 -4.04 -6.15
N ARG A 39 -8.42 -4.19 -4.86
CA ARG A 39 -8.52 -5.43 -4.08
C ARG A 39 -7.67 -6.56 -4.66
N VAL A 40 -6.44 -6.24 -5.04
CA VAL A 40 -5.51 -7.14 -5.73
C VAL A 40 -4.19 -7.34 -5.01
N LEU A 41 -3.94 -6.58 -3.94
CA LEU A 41 -2.73 -6.71 -3.14
C LEU A 41 -2.95 -7.65 -1.95
N ASP A 42 -1.89 -8.34 -1.52
CA ASP A 42 -1.86 -9.08 -0.27
C ASP A 42 -1.63 -8.12 0.89
N LEU A 43 -2.71 -7.73 1.57
CA LEU A 43 -2.64 -6.76 2.66
C LEU A 43 -1.91 -7.28 3.90
N ASN A 44 -1.81 -8.59 4.09
CA ASN A 44 -1.10 -9.16 5.23
C ASN A 44 0.40 -9.02 5.01
N ASP A 45 0.88 -9.44 3.84
CA ASP A 45 2.27 -9.24 3.40
C ASP A 45 2.69 -7.76 3.44
N LEU A 46 1.81 -6.86 2.99
CA LEU A 46 2.09 -5.42 3.05
C LEU A 46 2.14 -4.87 4.47
N THR A 47 1.28 -5.38 5.36
CA THR A 47 1.32 -4.99 6.79
C THR A 47 2.62 -5.46 7.44
N GLU A 48 3.08 -6.68 7.14
CA GLU A 48 4.37 -7.20 7.60
C GLU A 48 5.55 -6.35 7.08
N LYS A 49 5.42 -5.75 5.88
CA LYS A 49 6.37 -4.80 5.29
C LYS A 49 6.26 -3.36 5.82
N GLY A 50 5.43 -3.12 6.83
CA GLY A 50 5.32 -1.83 7.51
C GLY A 50 4.26 -0.88 6.93
N TRP A 51 3.35 -1.35 6.06
CA TRP A 51 2.24 -0.54 5.57
C TRP A 51 1.04 -0.53 6.53
N ILE A 52 0.41 0.63 6.68
CA ILE A 52 -0.92 0.78 7.25
C ILE A 52 -1.92 0.57 6.11
N CYS A 53 -2.53 -0.61 6.05
CA CYS A 53 -3.32 -1.03 4.89
C CYS A 53 -4.84 -0.85 5.06
N HIS A 54 -5.48 -0.22 4.08
CA HIS A 54 -6.93 -0.13 3.92
C HIS A 54 -7.33 -0.61 2.51
N ALA A 55 -8.59 -1.05 2.36
CA ALA A 55 -9.14 -1.46 1.07
C ALA A 55 -10.62 -1.17 0.99
N VAL A 56 -11.14 -1.02 -0.23
CA VAL A 56 -12.57 -0.81 -0.48
C VAL A 56 -13.38 -1.99 0.09
N GLY A 57 -14.32 -1.69 0.98
CA GLY A 57 -15.21 -2.68 1.59
C GLY A 57 -14.61 -3.46 2.76
N LYS A 58 -13.41 -3.10 3.27
CA LYS A 58 -12.85 -3.65 4.52
C LYS A 58 -13.19 -2.70 5.69
N PRO A 59 -13.91 -3.15 6.74
CA PRO A 59 -14.14 -2.35 7.93
C PRO A 59 -12.82 -1.99 8.61
N ASN A 60 -12.69 -0.76 9.11
CA ASN A 60 -11.54 -0.37 9.92
C ASN A 60 -11.69 -0.95 11.33
N GLY A 61 -10.80 -1.86 11.73
CA GLY A 61 -10.67 -2.32 13.13
C GLY A 61 -11.37 -3.63 13.54
N LEU A 62 -11.50 -4.60 12.62
CA LEU A 62 -11.85 -6.00 12.95
C LEU A 62 -10.66 -6.94 12.77
#